data_AF-N1VL57-F1
#
_entry.id   AF-N1VL57-F1
#
_cell.length_a   1.000
_cell.length_b   1.000
_cell.length_c   1.000
_cell.angle_alpha   90.00
_cell.angle_beta   90.00
_cell.angle_gamma   90.00
#
_symmetry.space_group_name_H-M   'P 1'
#
loop_
_entity.id
_entity.type
_entity.pdbx_description
1 polymer ?
#
loop_
_entity_poly.entity_id
_entity_poly.type
_entity_poly.pdbx_seq_one_letter_code
_entity_poly.pdbx_strand_id
1 'polypeptide(L)'
;MLLKWAISDTSATCGKIYLSTIAKEITEYSIPSLGIAGIIKGNQIVITSESIVSISSYVANFKTNGVSVSVNGVPQTSGVTSNSYLSPLTYIVTGADGSTNEYTIQMVAPRVLGGGSLRLWFKADQLTLNDGDPIATWSDVSGYGNHIAQPNASLRPVFKKNQINGYPIAEYRSATASRMDLTSGAVGLYVTNSGSVFFVMRLIDTIAGGITLLNLHGGQGREISINHPISQYLVCRNGASCATISALPIPKAEFLTVGSVQVLMSTAREYWNGNLKAQVPLSYDYSGGSIPNSLYLGNGNLDADLVEVLYFNTDLSDADVQKVFFYLNTKYALLPM
;
A
#
# COMPACT_ATOMS: atom_id res chain seq x y z
N MET A 1 -78.54 8.27 -4.10
CA MET A 1 -77.82 9.47 -3.63
C MET A 1 -76.88 9.02 -2.52
N LEU A 2 -75.56 9.21 -2.73
CA LEU A 2 -74.45 9.12 -1.75
C LEU A 2 -74.15 7.75 -1.11
N LEU A 3 -72.91 7.27 -0.90
CA LEU A 3 -71.59 7.53 -1.48
C LEU A 3 -70.73 6.35 -0.94
N LYS A 4 -70.18 5.50 -1.82
CA LYS A 4 -69.18 4.49 -1.42
C LYS A 4 -67.88 5.22 -1.06
N TRP A 5 -67.40 5.07 0.18
CA TRP A 5 -66.02 5.43 0.51
C TRP A 5 -65.15 4.19 0.35
N ALA A 6 -64.59 4.03 -0.85
CA ALA A 6 -63.38 3.26 -1.03
C ALA A 6 -62.23 4.19 -0.64
N ILE A 7 -61.57 3.90 0.47
CA ILE A 7 -60.33 4.58 0.84
C ILE A 7 -59.25 3.94 -0.05
N SER A 8 -58.98 4.56 -1.20
CA SER A 8 -57.76 4.25 -1.95
C SER A 8 -56.61 4.97 -1.25
N ASP A 9 -56.00 4.29 -0.28
CA ASP A 9 -54.73 4.74 0.28
C ASP A 9 -53.64 4.51 -0.80
N THR A 10 -53.29 5.59 -1.50
CA THR A 10 -52.23 5.60 -2.52
C THR A 10 -50.88 6.01 -1.91
N SER A 11 -50.66 5.73 -0.63
CA SER A 11 -49.35 5.91 -0.01
C SER A 11 -48.31 4.97 -0.63
N ALA A 12 -47.25 5.54 -1.21
CA ALA A 12 -46.12 4.83 -1.83
C ALA A 12 -45.27 3.99 -0.85
N THR A 13 -45.66 3.93 0.43
CA THR A 13 -44.99 3.20 1.50
C THR A 13 -45.84 2.11 2.15
N CYS A 14 -47.13 1.97 1.81
CA CYS A 14 -47.97 0.89 2.33
C CYS A 14 -47.58 -0.45 1.67
N GLY A 15 -47.09 -1.41 2.47
CA GLY A 15 -46.68 -2.74 2.01
C GLY A 15 -45.17 -2.92 1.76
N LYS A 16 -44.34 -1.89 1.94
CA LYS A 16 -42.88 -2.07 1.99
C LYS A 16 -42.47 -2.47 3.40
N ILE A 17 -42.22 -3.76 3.61
CA ILE A 17 -41.46 -4.23 4.78
C ILE A 17 -40.05 -3.65 4.61
N TYR A 18 -39.74 -2.59 5.36
CA TYR A 18 -38.36 -2.21 5.59
C TYR A 18 -37.75 -3.32 6.44
N LEU A 19 -37.07 -4.28 5.80
CA LEU A 19 -36.14 -5.14 6.50
C LEU A 19 -35.11 -4.21 7.11
N SER A 20 -35.21 -4.01 8.43
CA SER A 20 -34.14 -3.35 9.18
C SER A 20 -32.85 -4.09 8.83
N THR A 21 -31.81 -3.35 8.47
CA THR A 21 -30.48 -3.93 8.26
C THR A 21 -30.09 -4.60 9.57
N ILE A 22 -30.14 -5.93 9.59
CA ILE A 22 -29.81 -6.70 10.80
C ILE A 22 -28.32 -6.52 11.03
N ALA A 23 -28.00 -6.00 12.20
CA ALA A 23 -26.64 -5.69 12.62
C ALA A 23 -25.75 -6.95 12.64
N LYS A 24 -24.62 -6.90 11.91
CA LYS A 24 -23.63 -7.99 11.78
C LYS A 24 -22.26 -7.50 11.32
N GLU A 25 -21.86 -6.35 11.83
CA GLU A 25 -20.64 -5.65 11.47
C GLU A 25 -19.66 -5.60 12.64
N ILE A 26 -18.36 -5.69 12.32
CA ILE A 26 -17.29 -5.29 13.24
C ILE A 26 -17.03 -3.80 13.03
N THR A 27 -17.18 -3.01 14.09
CA THR A 27 -17.09 -1.54 14.02
C THR A 27 -15.78 -1.01 14.60
N GLU A 28 -15.14 -1.78 15.48
CA GLU A 28 -13.81 -1.49 16.03
C GLU A 28 -13.03 -2.79 16.14
N TYR A 29 -11.71 -2.72 15.90
CA TYR A 29 -10.79 -3.83 16.08
C TYR A 29 -9.43 -3.30 16.51
N SER A 30 -8.78 -3.94 17.47
CA SER A 30 -7.45 -3.54 17.97
C SER A 30 -6.72 -4.71 18.62
N ILE A 31 -5.39 -4.60 18.67
CA ILE A 31 -4.50 -5.47 19.45
C ILE A 31 -3.85 -4.60 20.54
N PRO A 32 -4.46 -4.52 21.75
CA PRO A 32 -4.01 -3.61 22.80
C PRO A 32 -2.57 -3.86 23.26
N SER A 33 -2.13 -5.12 23.29
CA SER A 33 -0.76 -5.49 23.68
C SER A 33 0.32 -4.91 22.77
N LEU A 34 -0.04 -4.50 21.55
CA LEU A 34 0.85 -3.83 20.59
C LEU A 34 0.56 -2.34 20.46
N GLY A 35 -0.51 -1.82 21.09
CA GLY A 35 -0.98 -0.45 20.89
C GLY A 35 -1.51 -0.18 19.48
N ILE A 36 -1.97 -1.20 18.76
CA ILE A 36 -2.38 -1.10 17.35
C ILE A 36 -3.90 -1.13 17.22
N ALA A 37 -4.45 -0.16 16.52
CA ALA A 37 -5.81 -0.22 15.98
C ALA A 37 -5.81 -0.84 14.58
N GLY A 38 -6.78 -1.71 14.31
CA GLY A 38 -7.01 -2.28 12.99
C GLY A 38 -7.71 -1.27 12.08
N ILE A 39 -7.33 -1.26 10.80
CA ILE A 39 -8.01 -0.48 9.77
C ILE A 39 -9.09 -1.35 9.14
N ILE A 40 -10.35 -0.95 9.30
CA ILE A 40 -11.52 -1.65 8.77
C ILE A 40 -11.95 -0.97 7.47
N LYS A 41 -12.03 -1.74 6.37
CA LYS A 41 -12.64 -1.30 5.10
C LYS A 41 -13.50 -2.42 4.52
N GLY A 42 -14.80 -2.18 4.47
CA GLY A 42 -15.77 -3.21 4.14
C GLY A 42 -15.59 -4.42 5.07
N ASN A 43 -15.36 -5.58 4.48
CA ASN A 43 -15.16 -6.84 5.19
C ASN A 43 -13.68 -7.19 5.40
N GLN A 44 -12.76 -6.26 5.16
CA GLN A 44 -11.33 -6.45 5.40
C GLN A 44 -10.88 -5.66 6.63
N ILE A 45 -10.09 -6.32 7.49
CA ILE A 45 -9.44 -5.68 8.63
C ILE A 45 -7.94 -5.93 8.51
N VAL A 46 -7.18 -4.87 8.24
CA VAL A 46 -5.72 -4.95 8.31
C VAL A 46 -5.21 -4.46 9.66
N ILE A 47 -4.35 -5.27 10.27
CA ILE A 47 -3.57 -4.90 11.44
C ILE A 47 -2.14 -4.69 10.96
N THR A 48 -1.66 -3.45 10.99
CA THR A 48 -0.30 -3.13 10.56
C THR A 48 0.55 -2.66 11.72
N SER A 49 1.84 -3.01 11.70
CA SER A 49 2.80 -2.55 12.69
C SER A 49 4.08 -2.12 12.00
N GLU A 50 4.62 -1.00 12.48
CA GLU A 50 5.92 -0.52 12.06
C GLU A 50 7.06 -1.14 12.86
N SER A 51 6.83 -1.68 14.06
CA SER A 51 7.91 -2.01 15.00
C SER A 51 8.09 -3.50 15.28
N ILE A 52 7.05 -4.31 15.10
CA ILE A 52 7.17 -5.75 15.41
C ILE A 52 8.07 -6.47 14.40
N VAL A 53 8.88 -7.39 14.93
CA VAL A 53 9.84 -8.22 14.18
C VAL A 53 9.43 -9.68 14.12
N SER A 54 8.31 -10.04 14.74
CA SER A 54 7.67 -11.36 14.64
C SER A 54 6.16 -11.24 14.83
N ILE A 55 5.42 -12.16 14.22
CA ILE A 55 3.97 -12.30 14.38
C ILE A 55 3.70 -13.56 15.21
N SER A 56 2.75 -13.49 16.13
CA SER A 56 2.40 -14.57 17.04
C SER A 56 0.87 -14.65 17.21
N SER A 57 0.43 -15.28 18.31
CA SER A 57 -0.94 -15.17 18.78
C SER A 57 -1.13 -13.92 19.63
N TYR A 58 -2.28 -13.27 19.48
CA TYR A 58 -2.67 -12.10 20.26
C TYR A 58 -4.16 -12.15 20.66
N VAL A 59 -4.50 -11.44 21.72
CA VAL A 59 -5.89 -11.20 22.12
C VAL A 59 -6.33 -9.87 21.52
N ALA A 60 -7.42 -9.88 20.76
CA ALA A 60 -7.99 -8.68 20.16
C ALA A 60 -9.13 -8.09 21.01
N ASN A 61 -9.24 -6.77 21.00
CA ASN A 61 -10.45 -6.07 21.40
C ASN A 61 -11.22 -5.67 20.13
N PHE A 62 -12.47 -6.09 20.04
CA PHE A 62 -13.39 -5.69 18.97
C PHE A 62 -14.76 -5.28 19.51
N LYS A 63 -15.44 -4.41 18.76
CA LYS A 63 -16.87 -4.12 18.93
C LYS A 63 -17.64 -4.65 17.73
N THR A 64 -18.80 -5.22 18.00
CA THR A 64 -19.72 -5.72 16.98
C THR A 64 -21.14 -5.33 17.33
N ASN A 65 -21.96 -5.14 16.30
CA ASN A 65 -23.40 -4.96 16.45
C ASN A 65 -24.17 -6.28 16.18
N GLY A 66 -23.47 -7.38 15.83
CA GLY A 66 -24.03 -8.72 15.79
C GLY A 66 -24.18 -9.37 17.18
N VAL A 67 -24.89 -10.50 17.24
CA VAL A 67 -25.16 -11.22 18.50
C VAL A 67 -24.04 -12.17 18.90
N SER A 68 -23.22 -12.62 17.96
CA SER A 68 -22.04 -13.45 18.25
C SER A 68 -20.98 -13.33 17.15
N VAL A 69 -19.74 -13.69 17.51
CA VAL A 69 -18.59 -13.74 16.59
C VAL A 69 -17.88 -15.07 16.77
N SER A 70 -17.47 -15.69 15.67
CA SER A 70 -16.70 -16.93 15.69
C SER A 70 -15.53 -16.88 14.70
N VAL A 71 -14.49 -17.68 14.96
CA VAL A 71 -13.36 -17.92 14.06
C VAL A 71 -13.22 -19.42 13.90
N ASN A 72 -13.32 -19.93 12.68
CA ASN A 72 -13.30 -21.37 12.40
C ASN A 72 -14.29 -22.16 13.28
N GLY A 73 -15.47 -21.60 13.55
CA GLY A 73 -16.50 -22.19 14.42
C GLY A 73 -16.26 -22.05 15.93
N VAL A 74 -15.10 -21.52 16.36
CA VAL A 74 -14.81 -21.27 17.78
C VAL A 74 -15.35 -19.88 18.19
N PRO A 75 -16.23 -19.79 19.20
CA PRO A 75 -16.75 -18.51 19.69
C PRO A 75 -15.63 -17.56 20.16
N GLN A 76 -15.74 -16.29 19.78
CA GLN A 76 -14.79 -15.24 20.13
C GLN A 76 -15.37 -14.32 21.21
N THR A 77 -14.64 -14.16 22.30
CA THR A 77 -14.94 -13.16 23.34
C THR A 77 -13.92 -12.04 23.23
N SER A 78 -14.40 -10.82 22.96
CA SER A 78 -13.57 -9.61 22.86
C SER A 78 -12.75 -9.39 24.13
N GLY A 79 -11.44 -9.16 23.97
CA GLY A 79 -10.49 -9.00 25.08
C GLY A 79 -10.13 -10.28 25.84
N VAL A 80 -10.58 -11.45 25.38
CA VAL A 80 -10.33 -12.74 26.05
C VAL A 80 -9.78 -13.80 25.10
N THR A 81 -10.44 -14.04 23.95
CA THR A 81 -10.03 -15.13 23.05
C THR A 81 -8.74 -14.78 22.30
N SER A 82 -7.74 -15.66 22.40
CA SER A 82 -6.47 -15.54 21.67
C SER A 82 -6.54 -16.23 20.31
N ASN A 83 -6.02 -15.59 19.27
CA ASN A 83 -5.91 -16.16 17.93
C ASN A 83 -4.49 -16.02 17.39
N SER A 84 -4.04 -16.96 16.56
CA SER A 84 -2.79 -16.84 15.80
C SER A 84 -2.97 -15.93 14.59
N TYR A 85 -2.08 -14.96 14.39
CA TYR A 85 -2.13 -14.05 13.24
C TYR A 85 -1.11 -14.39 12.15
N LEU A 86 -0.49 -15.58 12.22
CA LEU A 86 0.47 -16.05 11.21
C LEU A 86 -0.17 -16.25 9.82
N SER A 87 -1.48 -16.52 9.81
CA SER A 87 -2.32 -16.63 8.62
C SER A 87 -3.53 -15.71 8.76
N PRO A 88 -4.18 -15.31 7.64
CA PRO A 88 -5.44 -14.59 7.70
C PRO A 88 -6.47 -15.36 8.54
N LEU A 89 -7.23 -14.61 9.35
CA LEU A 89 -8.33 -15.13 10.15
C LEU A 89 -9.66 -14.78 9.50
N THR A 90 -10.58 -15.72 9.49
CA THR A 90 -11.96 -15.52 9.02
C THR A 90 -12.88 -15.36 10.23
N TYR A 91 -13.34 -14.14 10.47
CA TYR A 91 -14.30 -13.81 11.51
C TYR A 91 -15.71 -13.85 10.94
N ILE A 92 -16.60 -14.65 11.54
CA ILE A 92 -18.01 -14.73 11.15
C ILE A 92 -18.83 -14.04 12.23
N VAL A 93 -19.48 -12.93 11.88
CA VAL A 93 -20.42 -12.21 12.74
C VAL A 93 -21.83 -12.69 12.43
N THR A 94 -22.55 -13.17 13.43
CA THR A 94 -23.94 -13.63 13.29
C THR A 94 -24.90 -12.57 13.81
N GLY A 95 -25.91 -12.21 13.02
CA GLY A 95 -27.00 -11.31 13.41
C GLY A 95 -28.10 -12.03 14.19
N ALA A 96 -29.02 -11.27 14.78
CA ALA A 96 -30.12 -11.83 15.60
C ALA A 96 -31.09 -12.72 14.80
N ASP A 97 -31.12 -12.58 13.48
CA ASP A 97 -31.92 -13.38 12.54
C ASP A 97 -31.22 -14.67 12.09
N GLY A 98 -29.99 -14.91 12.56
CA GLY A 98 -29.15 -16.04 12.14
C GLY A 98 -28.37 -15.81 10.85
N SER A 99 -28.53 -14.66 10.17
CA SER A 99 -27.71 -14.31 9.02
C SER A 99 -26.27 -13.99 9.43
N THR A 100 -25.32 -14.18 8.53
CA THR A 100 -23.90 -13.95 8.82
C THR A 100 -23.29 -12.85 7.95
N ASN A 101 -22.16 -12.32 8.41
CA ASN A 101 -21.22 -11.51 7.65
C ASN A 101 -19.80 -11.98 7.94
N GLU A 102 -18.99 -12.12 6.90
CA GLU A 102 -17.64 -12.66 7.00
C GLU A 102 -16.60 -11.54 6.86
N TYR A 103 -15.63 -11.51 7.77
CA TYR A 103 -14.51 -10.58 7.78
C TYR A 103 -13.19 -11.32 7.64
N THR A 104 -12.34 -10.85 6.72
CA THR A 104 -10.95 -11.30 6.60
C THR A 104 -10.06 -10.36 7.41
N ILE A 105 -9.44 -10.91 8.44
CA ILE A 105 -8.48 -10.18 9.28
C ILE A 105 -7.08 -10.65 8.97
N GLN A 106 -6.19 -9.73 8.60
CA GLN A 106 -4.80 -10.06 8.31
C GLN A 106 -3.86 -9.11 9.04
N MET A 107 -2.90 -9.68 9.76
CA MET A 107 -1.78 -8.94 10.30
C MET A 107 -0.67 -8.86 9.25
N VAL A 108 -0.20 -7.65 8.98
CA VAL A 108 0.88 -7.37 8.03
C VAL A 108 1.90 -6.46 8.71
N ALA A 109 3.08 -7.02 9.00
CA ALA A 109 4.23 -6.25 9.46
C ALA A 109 5.27 -6.21 8.32
N PRO A 110 5.39 -5.11 7.57
CA PRO A 110 6.31 -5.03 6.44
C PRO A 110 7.76 -5.38 6.80
N ARG A 111 8.20 -5.10 8.04
CA ARG A 111 9.55 -5.43 8.53
C ARG A 111 9.87 -6.92 8.63
N VAL A 112 8.88 -7.82 8.60
CA VAL A 112 9.13 -9.28 8.67
C VAL A 112 8.99 -9.98 7.32
N LEU A 113 8.43 -9.31 6.32
CA LEU A 113 8.25 -9.87 4.98
C LEU A 113 9.60 -10.07 4.28
N GLY A 114 9.68 -11.05 3.38
CA GLY A 114 10.92 -11.35 2.64
C GLY A 114 12.09 -11.75 3.55
N GLY A 115 11.81 -12.31 4.73
CA GLY A 115 12.84 -12.64 5.72
C GLY A 115 13.46 -11.41 6.38
N GLY A 116 12.71 -10.30 6.49
CA GLY A 116 13.21 -9.05 7.06
C GLY A 116 14.07 -8.24 6.08
N SER A 117 13.74 -8.30 4.79
CA SER A 117 14.48 -7.64 3.72
C SER A 117 14.04 -6.20 3.42
N LEU A 118 13.08 -5.66 4.17
CA LEU A 118 12.67 -4.26 4.04
C LEU A 118 13.84 -3.31 4.35
N ARG A 119 14.13 -2.36 3.46
CA ARG A 119 15.26 -1.41 3.61
C ARG A 119 14.89 0.05 3.41
N LEU A 120 13.79 0.33 2.73
CA LEU A 120 13.21 1.67 2.65
C LEU A 120 11.72 1.56 2.90
N TRP A 121 11.21 2.45 3.75
CA TRP A 121 9.78 2.60 3.94
C TRP A 121 9.44 4.05 4.24
N PHE A 122 8.82 4.71 3.26
CA PHE A 122 8.41 6.11 3.34
C PHE A 122 6.91 6.20 3.27
N LYS A 123 6.29 6.85 4.26
CA LYS A 123 4.85 7.04 4.34
C LYS A 123 4.52 8.51 4.48
N ALA A 124 3.59 9.06 3.71
CA ALA A 124 3.26 10.48 3.81
C ALA A 124 2.51 10.77 5.12
N ASP A 125 1.71 9.83 5.62
CA ASP A 125 0.90 9.96 6.84
C ASP A 125 1.71 9.99 8.15
N GLN A 126 3.02 9.72 8.10
CA GLN A 126 3.92 9.93 9.25
C GLN A 126 4.40 11.39 9.36
N LEU A 127 4.27 12.18 8.29
CA LEU A 127 4.74 13.56 8.25
C LEU A 127 3.76 14.47 9.00
N THR A 128 4.28 15.25 9.94
CA THR A 128 3.53 16.23 10.73
C THR A 128 3.72 17.64 10.17
N LEU A 129 3.18 17.85 8.96
CA LEU A 129 3.27 19.12 8.21
C LEU A 129 1.87 19.73 7.96
N ASN A 130 1.81 21.01 7.60
CA ASN A 130 0.57 21.66 7.13
C ASN A 130 0.36 21.44 5.64
N ASP A 131 -0.88 21.59 5.17
CA ASP A 131 -1.15 21.50 3.73
C ASP A 131 -0.39 22.59 2.97
N GLY A 132 0.36 22.19 1.93
CA GLY A 132 1.19 23.09 1.13
C GLY A 132 2.62 23.26 1.63
N ASP A 133 2.99 22.69 2.79
CA ASP A 133 4.36 22.80 3.30
C ASP A 133 5.35 21.99 2.43
N PRO A 134 6.55 22.51 2.16
CA PRO A 134 7.59 21.77 1.45
C PRO A 134 8.17 20.65 2.33
N ILE A 135 8.33 19.46 1.76
CA ILE A 135 8.91 18.30 2.43
C ILE A 135 10.44 18.40 2.35
N ALA A 136 11.07 18.89 3.41
CA ALA A 136 12.54 18.99 3.48
C ALA A 136 13.21 17.64 3.75
N THR A 137 12.58 16.80 4.57
CA THR A 137 13.07 15.48 4.99
C THR A 137 11.93 14.49 5.05
N TRP A 138 12.17 13.25 4.66
CA TRP A 138 11.22 12.15 4.78
C TRP A 138 11.87 10.99 5.53
N SER A 139 11.38 10.75 6.75
CA SER A 139 11.89 9.69 7.60
C SER A 139 11.57 8.31 7.03
N ASP A 140 12.56 7.43 7.14
CA ASP A 140 12.49 6.02 6.82
C ASP A 140 12.05 5.23 8.06
N VAL A 141 10.92 4.54 7.95
CA VAL A 141 10.35 3.68 9.01
C VAL A 141 10.65 2.19 8.79
N SER A 142 11.55 1.85 7.88
CA SER A 142 12.00 0.45 7.70
C SER A 142 12.76 -0.11 8.91
N GLY A 143 13.26 0.78 9.78
CA GLY A 143 14.15 0.44 10.90
C GLY A 143 15.64 0.56 10.57
N TYR A 144 16.00 0.91 9.33
CA TYR A 144 17.39 1.06 8.89
C TYR A 144 17.89 2.51 8.85
N GLY A 145 17.02 3.50 9.03
CA GLY A 145 17.43 4.90 9.14
C GLY A 145 17.89 5.53 7.83
N ASN A 146 17.45 4.98 6.69
CA ASN A 146 17.81 5.48 5.36
C ASN A 146 16.94 6.69 4.97
N HIS A 147 17.00 7.75 5.79
CA HIS A 147 16.19 8.96 5.62
C HIS A 147 16.59 9.74 4.37
N ILE A 148 15.61 10.23 3.61
CA ILE A 148 15.87 11.05 2.42
C ILE A 148 15.58 12.52 2.71
N ALA A 149 16.28 13.41 2.03
CA ALA A 149 16.17 14.84 2.20
C ALA A 149 16.31 15.57 0.86
N GLN A 150 15.83 16.82 0.83
CA GLN A 150 16.10 17.73 -0.28
C GLN A 150 16.58 19.08 0.28
N PRO A 151 17.90 19.34 0.27
CA PRO A 151 18.45 20.56 0.84
C PRO A 151 17.98 21.81 0.07
N ASN A 152 17.80 21.72 -1.25
CA ASN A 152 17.35 22.85 -2.05
C ASN A 152 15.83 23.04 -1.95
N ALA A 153 15.41 24.15 -1.34
CA ALA A 153 13.99 24.46 -1.11
C ALA A 153 13.14 24.48 -2.38
N SER A 154 13.68 24.91 -3.53
CA SER A 154 12.92 24.98 -4.79
C SER A 154 12.64 23.61 -5.42
N LEU A 155 13.37 22.57 -5.00
CA LEU A 155 13.26 21.20 -5.52
C LEU A 155 12.47 20.29 -4.58
N ARG A 156 11.99 20.80 -3.44
CA ARG A 156 11.26 19.99 -2.45
C ARG A 156 9.89 19.59 -3.01
N PRO A 157 9.46 18.34 -2.82
CA PRO A 157 8.07 17.96 -2.98
C PRO A 157 7.18 18.74 -2.00
N VAL A 158 5.89 18.85 -2.30
CA VAL A 158 4.92 19.55 -1.45
C VAL A 158 4.04 18.55 -0.70
N PHE A 159 3.82 18.77 0.60
CA PHE A 159 2.91 17.95 1.39
C PHE A 159 1.46 18.38 1.16
N LYS A 160 0.59 17.45 0.76
CA LYS A 160 -0.83 17.73 0.54
C LYS A 160 -1.69 16.83 1.40
N LYS A 161 -2.60 17.39 2.20
CA LYS A 161 -3.51 16.66 3.10
C LYS A 161 -4.75 16.15 2.35
N ASN A 162 -5.35 15.09 2.89
CA ASN A 162 -6.68 14.61 2.49
C ASN A 162 -6.82 14.32 0.98
N GLN A 163 -5.77 13.82 0.33
CA GLN A 163 -5.80 13.58 -1.11
C GLN A 163 -6.30 12.18 -1.47
N ILE A 164 -6.20 11.21 -0.55
CA ILE A 164 -6.68 9.84 -0.75
C ILE A 164 -7.35 9.31 0.51
N ASN A 165 -8.68 9.31 0.55
CA ASN A 165 -9.47 8.75 1.66
C ASN A 165 -9.04 9.24 3.06
N GLY A 166 -8.73 10.54 3.16
CA GLY A 166 -8.27 11.19 4.39
C GLY A 166 -6.77 11.13 4.65
N TYR A 167 -5.99 10.43 3.81
CA TYR A 167 -4.53 10.37 3.92
C TYR A 167 -3.85 11.47 3.09
N PRO A 168 -2.68 11.96 3.55
CA PRO A 168 -1.87 12.92 2.81
C PRO A 168 -1.00 12.24 1.74
N ILE A 169 -0.40 13.05 0.88
CA ILE A 169 0.56 12.65 -0.16
C ILE A 169 1.76 13.60 -0.19
N ALA A 170 2.85 13.15 -0.80
CA ALA A 170 3.96 13.96 -1.26
C ALA A 170 3.82 14.25 -2.76
N GLU A 171 3.64 15.52 -3.10
CA GLU A 171 3.42 16.02 -4.45
C GLU A 171 4.76 16.29 -5.14
N TYR A 172 5.07 15.52 -6.18
CA TYR A 172 6.22 15.74 -7.05
C TYR A 172 5.75 16.34 -8.37
N ARG A 173 6.38 17.44 -8.78
CA ARG A 173 6.10 18.10 -10.05
C ARG A 173 7.37 18.26 -10.86
N SER A 174 7.28 17.95 -12.15
CA SER A 174 8.39 18.10 -13.09
C SER A 174 8.77 19.56 -13.30
N ALA A 175 7.80 20.47 -13.25
CA ALA A 175 7.99 21.91 -13.41
C ALA A 175 8.93 22.54 -12.37
N THR A 176 9.01 21.95 -11.16
CA THR A 176 9.90 22.36 -10.07
C THR A 176 11.12 21.45 -9.94
N ALA A 177 11.31 20.51 -10.87
CA ALA A 177 12.33 19.48 -10.81
C ALA A 177 12.35 18.72 -9.47
N SER A 178 11.17 18.41 -8.91
CA SER A 178 11.05 17.88 -7.55
C SER A 178 11.72 16.52 -7.39
N ARG A 179 12.52 16.36 -6.32
CA ARG A 179 13.20 15.09 -5.99
C ARG A 179 13.61 15.04 -4.52
N MET A 180 13.78 13.83 -3.99
CA MET A 180 14.33 13.59 -2.65
C MET A 180 15.51 12.64 -2.72
N ASP A 181 16.59 12.97 -2.02
CA ASP A 181 17.88 12.28 -2.13
C ASP A 181 18.27 11.63 -0.81
N LEU A 182 18.87 10.44 -0.87
CA LEU A 182 19.58 9.88 0.27
C LEU A 182 21.01 10.43 0.25
N THR A 183 21.26 11.49 1.03
CA THR A 183 22.53 12.22 1.02
C THR A 183 23.58 11.62 1.96
N SER A 184 23.17 10.74 2.87
CA SER A 184 24.04 10.04 3.82
C SER A 184 23.33 8.83 4.41
N GLY A 185 24.07 7.76 4.69
CA GLY A 185 23.48 6.50 5.15
C GLY A 185 22.96 5.67 3.97
N ALA A 186 23.23 4.38 4.00
CA ALA A 186 22.68 3.38 3.09
C ALA A 186 22.73 2.03 3.82
N VAL A 187 22.28 2.03 5.08
CA VAL A 187 22.45 0.93 6.01
C VAL A 187 21.64 -0.26 5.53
N GLY A 188 22.32 -1.39 5.31
CA GLY A 188 21.70 -2.62 4.83
C GLY A 188 21.20 -2.54 3.38
N LEU A 189 21.43 -1.43 2.67
CA LEU A 189 21.10 -1.27 1.27
C LEU A 189 22.28 -1.69 0.40
N TYR A 190 22.03 -2.66 -0.45
CA TYR A 190 22.98 -3.14 -1.44
C TYR A 190 22.28 -3.28 -2.78
N VAL A 191 23.03 -3.03 -3.83
CA VAL A 191 22.62 -3.44 -5.17
C VAL A 191 22.60 -4.96 -5.20
N THR A 192 21.49 -5.54 -5.64
CA THR A 192 21.29 -7.00 -5.69
C THR A 192 20.57 -7.36 -6.98
N ASN A 193 20.77 -8.60 -7.45
CA ASN A 193 20.05 -9.10 -8.63
C ASN A 193 18.58 -9.40 -8.36
N SER A 194 18.13 -9.36 -7.10
CA SER A 194 16.71 -9.45 -6.75
C SER A 194 16.23 -8.17 -6.05
N GLY A 195 14.94 -7.90 -6.06
CA GLY A 195 14.39 -6.79 -5.31
C GLY A 195 12.91 -6.59 -5.57
N SER A 196 12.23 -6.05 -4.57
CA SER A 196 10.80 -5.79 -4.66
C SER A 196 10.49 -4.37 -4.23
N VAL A 197 9.67 -3.68 -4.99
CA VAL A 197 9.27 -2.29 -4.71
C VAL A 197 7.77 -2.15 -4.82
N PHE A 198 7.19 -1.32 -3.96
CA PHE A 198 5.77 -1.04 -3.95
C PHE A 198 5.56 0.46 -3.77
N PHE A 199 4.65 1.01 -4.55
CA PHE A 199 4.22 2.39 -4.51
C PHE A 199 2.71 2.43 -4.37
N VAL A 200 2.21 3.28 -3.49
CA VAL A 200 0.86 3.84 -3.64
C VAL A 200 1.05 5.21 -4.24
N MET A 201 0.56 5.41 -5.46
CA MET A 201 0.83 6.63 -6.21
C MET A 201 -0.31 7.00 -7.16
N ARG A 202 -0.36 8.28 -7.54
CA ARG A 202 -1.13 8.76 -8.68
C ARG A 202 -0.18 9.39 -9.68
N LEU A 203 -0.03 8.79 -10.86
CA LEU A 203 0.77 9.36 -11.94
C LEU A 203 0.00 10.54 -12.53
N ILE A 204 0.63 11.71 -12.66
CA ILE A 204 -0.03 12.90 -13.25
C ILE A 204 0.31 12.99 -14.72
N ASP A 205 1.60 12.99 -15.06
CA ASP A 205 2.04 13.05 -16.44
C ASP A 205 3.37 12.30 -16.68
N THR A 206 3.73 12.14 -17.96
CA THR A 206 5.02 11.62 -18.39
C THR A 206 5.69 12.61 -19.32
N ILE A 207 7.00 12.80 -19.18
CA ILE A 207 7.76 13.75 -20.00
C ILE A 207 8.87 13.06 -20.80
N ALA A 208 9.26 13.65 -21.94
CA ALA A 208 10.22 13.06 -22.87
C ALA A 208 11.61 12.79 -22.26
N GLY A 209 11.97 13.48 -21.17
CA GLY A 209 13.22 13.25 -20.42
C GLY A 209 13.26 11.96 -19.60
N GLY A 210 12.18 11.18 -19.59
CA GLY A 210 12.06 9.95 -18.79
C GLY A 210 11.84 10.23 -17.31
N ILE A 211 10.99 9.41 -16.69
CA ILE A 211 10.64 9.56 -15.28
C ILE A 211 11.26 8.43 -14.48
N THR A 212 12.03 8.76 -13.45
CA THR A 212 12.49 7.79 -12.45
C THR A 212 11.59 7.86 -11.22
N LEU A 213 11.02 6.74 -10.79
CA LEU A 213 10.32 6.65 -9.50
C LEU A 213 11.33 6.48 -8.37
N LEU A 214 12.22 5.50 -8.51
CA LEU A 214 13.24 5.15 -7.52
C LEU A 214 14.54 4.76 -8.22
N ASN A 215 15.63 5.38 -7.81
CA ASN A 215 16.97 4.97 -8.20
C ASN A 215 17.72 4.36 -7.02
N LEU A 216 18.37 3.22 -7.23
CA LEU A 216 19.14 2.47 -6.25
C LEU A 216 20.52 2.18 -6.84
N HIS A 217 21.43 3.16 -6.73
CA HIS A 217 22.81 3.19 -7.25
C HIS A 217 22.92 3.65 -8.72
N GLY A 218 23.90 4.50 -9.04
CA GLY A 218 24.18 4.92 -10.42
C GLY A 218 25.00 3.90 -11.20
N GLY A 219 25.27 4.09 -12.50
CA GLY A 219 26.28 3.37 -13.33
C GLY A 219 26.15 1.84 -13.54
N GLN A 220 25.67 1.09 -12.54
CA GLN A 220 25.46 -0.37 -12.50
C GLN A 220 24.30 -0.76 -11.55
N GLY A 221 23.58 0.21 -11.02
CA GLY A 221 22.46 0.02 -10.08
C GLY A 221 21.11 -0.19 -10.73
N ARG A 222 20.09 -0.29 -9.87
CA ARG A 222 18.69 -0.46 -10.29
C ARG A 222 18.00 0.88 -10.39
N GLU A 223 17.33 1.09 -11.51
CA GLU A 223 16.37 2.19 -11.69
C GLU A 223 14.99 1.60 -11.96
N ILE A 224 13.99 2.17 -11.29
CA ILE A 224 12.59 1.94 -11.56
C ILE A 224 12.04 3.20 -12.20
N SER A 225 11.51 3.06 -13.41
CA SER A 225 11.18 4.20 -14.26
C SER A 225 9.83 4.04 -14.93
N ILE A 226 9.30 5.14 -15.45
CA ILE A 226 8.11 5.17 -16.29
C ILE A 226 8.51 5.83 -17.62
N ASN A 227 8.18 5.17 -18.73
CA ASN A 227 8.50 5.69 -20.05
C ASN A 227 7.54 6.79 -20.50
N HIS A 228 7.95 7.53 -21.52
CA HIS A 228 7.12 8.51 -22.22
C HIS A 228 6.97 8.11 -23.70
N PRO A 229 5.83 8.39 -24.36
CA PRO A 229 4.60 8.98 -23.79
C PRO A 229 3.64 7.95 -23.18
N ILE A 230 3.94 6.66 -23.33
CA ILE A 230 2.97 5.59 -23.08
C ILE A 230 2.73 5.37 -21.59
N SER A 231 3.66 5.73 -20.71
CA SER A 231 3.54 5.52 -19.25
C SER A 231 3.66 4.05 -18.84
N GLN A 232 4.59 3.31 -19.46
CA GLN A 232 4.89 1.93 -19.11
C GLN A 232 5.97 1.88 -18.03
N TYR A 233 5.81 0.95 -17.08
CA TYR A 233 6.77 0.61 -16.06
C TYR A 233 8.01 -0.05 -16.65
N LEU A 234 9.16 0.46 -16.26
CA LEU A 234 10.47 -0.02 -16.66
C LEU A 234 11.27 -0.44 -15.44
N VAL A 235 12.07 -1.49 -15.61
CA VAL A 235 13.17 -1.82 -14.69
C VAL A 235 14.46 -1.73 -15.49
N CYS A 236 15.38 -0.89 -15.05
CA CYS A 236 16.63 -0.62 -15.75
C CYS A 236 17.84 -0.99 -14.91
N ARG A 237 18.87 -1.47 -15.61
CA ARG A 237 20.25 -1.49 -15.12
C ARG A 237 20.96 -0.25 -15.61
N ASN A 238 21.27 0.64 -14.68
CA ASN A 238 21.93 1.90 -14.98
C ASN A 238 23.21 1.68 -15.78
N GLY A 239 23.45 2.56 -16.76
CA GLY A 239 24.59 2.44 -17.68
C GLY A 239 24.52 1.25 -18.64
N ALA A 240 23.38 0.56 -18.76
CA ALA A 240 23.17 -0.49 -19.77
C ALA A 240 21.84 -0.34 -20.52
N SER A 241 20.73 -0.82 -19.95
CA SER A 241 19.45 -0.95 -20.66
C SER A 241 18.27 -1.04 -19.68
N CYS A 242 17.06 -0.87 -20.23
CA CYS A 242 15.78 -0.94 -19.55
C CYS A 242 14.90 -2.03 -20.16
N ALA A 243 14.20 -2.78 -19.32
CA ALA A 243 13.17 -3.71 -19.73
C ALA A 243 11.81 -3.08 -19.46
N THR A 244 10.98 -2.99 -20.49
CA THR A 244 9.57 -2.62 -20.34
C THR A 244 8.81 -3.80 -19.79
N ILE A 245 8.24 -3.64 -18.60
CA ILE A 245 7.47 -4.68 -17.92
C ILE A 245 6.00 -4.59 -18.33
N SER A 246 5.46 -3.37 -18.37
CA SER A 246 4.01 -3.19 -18.53
C SER A 246 3.47 -3.66 -19.86
N ALA A 247 2.44 -4.51 -19.77
CA ALA A 247 1.58 -4.86 -20.90
C ALA A 247 0.56 -3.75 -21.24
N LEU A 248 0.22 -2.90 -20.26
CA LEU A 248 -0.73 -1.80 -20.40
C LEU A 248 -0.13 -0.51 -19.82
N PRO A 249 -0.45 0.68 -20.37
CA PRO A 249 0.00 1.95 -19.81
C PRO A 249 -0.55 2.14 -18.40
N ILE A 250 0.29 2.57 -17.45
CA ILE A 250 -0.15 2.95 -16.10
C ILE A 250 -1.15 4.10 -16.24
N PRO A 251 -2.37 4.00 -15.66
CA PRO A 251 -3.35 5.07 -15.69
C PRO A 251 -2.81 6.36 -15.08
N LYS A 252 -3.12 7.48 -15.74
CA LYS A 252 -2.86 8.83 -15.22
C LYS A 252 -4.07 9.32 -14.43
N ALA A 253 -3.84 10.25 -13.50
CA ALA A 253 -4.83 10.91 -12.66
C ALA A 253 -5.66 10.00 -11.73
N GLU A 254 -5.28 8.73 -11.57
CA GLU A 254 -5.92 7.77 -10.68
C GLU A 254 -4.91 7.24 -9.64
N PHE A 255 -5.37 7.02 -8.40
CA PHE A 255 -4.54 6.37 -7.39
C PHE A 255 -4.49 4.87 -7.62
N LEU A 256 -3.27 4.33 -7.60
CA LEU A 256 -3.00 2.93 -7.86
C LEU A 256 -1.90 2.43 -6.92
N THR A 257 -2.05 1.22 -6.41
CA THR A 257 -0.93 0.49 -5.82
C THR A 257 -0.21 -0.26 -6.93
N VAL A 258 1.03 0.14 -7.22
CA VAL A 258 1.91 -0.53 -8.18
C VAL A 258 3.01 -1.26 -7.44
N GLY A 259 3.20 -2.53 -7.75
CA GLY A 259 4.28 -3.35 -7.20
C GLY A 259 5.12 -3.95 -8.31
N SER A 260 6.41 -4.10 -8.07
CA SER A 260 7.29 -4.85 -8.96
C SER A 260 8.19 -5.77 -8.17
N VAL A 261 8.36 -6.99 -8.68
CA VAL A 261 9.26 -8.00 -8.12
C VAL A 261 10.21 -8.46 -9.21
N GLN A 262 11.49 -8.21 -9.00
CA GLN A 262 12.58 -8.74 -9.81
C GLN A 262 13.19 -9.96 -9.12
N VAL A 263 13.24 -11.08 -9.83
CA VAL A 263 13.83 -12.35 -9.37
C VAL A 263 15.14 -12.60 -10.11
N LEU A 264 16.27 -12.38 -9.44
CA LEU A 264 17.60 -12.56 -10.00
C LEU A 264 17.74 -11.91 -11.39
N MET A 265 18.56 -12.50 -12.25
CA MET A 265 18.68 -12.17 -13.67
C MET A 265 17.71 -13.03 -14.50
N SER A 266 16.46 -13.21 -14.04
CA SER A 266 15.51 -14.12 -14.70
C SER A 266 14.21 -13.44 -15.11
N THR A 267 13.51 -12.79 -14.19
CA THR A 267 12.19 -12.22 -14.45
C THR A 267 11.97 -10.93 -13.69
N ALA A 268 11.17 -10.04 -14.27
CA ALA A 268 10.50 -8.96 -13.56
C ALA A 268 9.00 -9.05 -13.76
N ARG A 269 8.28 -8.83 -12.67
CA ARG A 269 6.82 -8.85 -12.59
C ARG A 269 6.31 -7.48 -12.20
N GLU A 270 5.17 -7.10 -12.74
CA GLU A 270 4.43 -5.90 -12.38
C GLU A 270 3.03 -6.30 -11.88
N TYR A 271 2.61 -5.69 -10.78
CA TYR A 271 1.33 -5.93 -10.12
C TYR A 271 0.60 -4.62 -9.89
N TRP A 272 -0.70 -4.59 -10.14
CA TRP A 272 -1.57 -3.45 -9.86
C TRP A 272 -2.70 -3.88 -8.92
N ASN A 273 -2.82 -3.19 -7.78
CA ASN A 273 -3.80 -3.49 -6.73
C ASN A 273 -3.85 -4.98 -6.34
N GLY A 274 -2.72 -5.69 -6.34
CA GLY A 274 -2.62 -7.10 -5.99
C GLY A 274 -2.63 -8.07 -7.17
N ASN A 275 -3.10 -7.64 -8.34
CA ASN A 275 -3.18 -8.48 -9.52
C ASN A 275 -1.91 -8.41 -10.35
N LEU A 276 -1.34 -9.56 -10.73
CA LEU A 276 -0.24 -9.61 -11.70
C LEU A 276 -0.73 -9.07 -13.05
N LYS A 277 -0.07 -8.05 -13.57
CA LYS A 277 -0.40 -7.43 -14.87
C LYS A 277 0.51 -7.89 -15.98
N ALA A 278 1.79 -8.04 -15.69
CA ALA A 278 2.76 -8.50 -16.67
C ALA A 278 3.96 -9.15 -16.00
N GLN A 279 4.61 -10.02 -16.77
CA GLN A 279 5.87 -10.65 -16.43
C GLN A 279 6.72 -10.74 -17.69
N VAL A 280 7.96 -10.28 -17.61
CA VAL A 280 8.92 -10.35 -18.73
C VAL A 280 10.23 -10.99 -18.26
N PRO A 281 10.95 -11.66 -19.16
CA PRO A 281 12.29 -12.14 -18.86
C PRO A 281 13.27 -10.97 -18.69
N LEU A 282 14.26 -11.15 -17.82
CA LEU A 282 15.37 -10.22 -17.62
C LEU A 282 16.70 -10.94 -17.81
N SER A 283 17.73 -10.18 -18.20
CA SER A 283 19.10 -10.65 -18.34
C SER A 283 20.11 -9.62 -17.78
N TYR A 284 19.68 -8.80 -16.83
CA TYR A 284 20.51 -7.75 -16.25
C TYR A 284 21.30 -8.25 -15.05
N ASP A 285 22.62 -8.15 -15.14
CA ASP A 285 23.51 -8.27 -13.99
C ASP A 285 23.72 -6.88 -13.38
N TYR A 286 23.12 -6.70 -12.21
CA TYR A 286 23.41 -5.58 -11.34
C TYR A 286 24.66 -5.95 -10.57
N SER A 287 25.64 -5.04 -10.49
CA SER A 287 26.89 -5.29 -9.76
C SER A 287 26.59 -5.50 -8.27
N GLY A 288 26.31 -6.75 -7.91
CA GLY A 288 25.77 -7.14 -6.61
C GLY A 288 26.77 -6.85 -5.50
N GLY A 289 26.29 -6.26 -4.41
CA GLY A 289 27.06 -6.01 -3.19
C GLY A 289 27.61 -4.61 -3.03
N SER A 290 27.54 -3.76 -4.06
CA SER A 290 27.90 -2.34 -3.93
C SER A 290 26.88 -1.58 -3.06
N ILE A 291 27.38 -0.73 -2.18
CA ILE A 291 26.56 0.26 -1.49
C ILE A 291 26.08 1.31 -2.51
N PRO A 292 24.80 1.72 -2.50
CA PRO A 292 24.32 2.79 -3.37
C PRO A 292 25.14 4.08 -3.23
N ASN A 293 25.65 4.60 -4.35
CA ASN A 293 26.36 5.88 -4.43
C ASN A 293 25.44 7.04 -4.87
N SER A 294 24.25 6.71 -5.36
CA SER A 294 23.21 7.64 -5.78
C SER A 294 21.87 6.96 -5.54
N LEU A 295 21.09 7.47 -4.58
CA LEU A 295 19.75 6.99 -4.28
C LEU A 295 18.81 8.16 -4.16
N TYR A 296 17.71 8.11 -4.88
CA TYR A 296 16.72 9.18 -4.90
C TYR A 296 15.33 8.67 -5.26
N LEU A 297 14.32 9.40 -4.79
CA LEU A 297 12.95 9.33 -5.28
C LEU A 297 12.71 10.52 -6.21
N GLY A 298 12.36 10.23 -7.46
CA GLY A 298 12.29 11.24 -8.52
C GLY A 298 13.66 11.67 -9.04
N ASN A 299 13.85 11.68 -10.35
CA ASN A 299 15.04 12.27 -11.00
C ASN A 299 14.89 13.78 -11.28
N GLY A 300 13.87 14.42 -10.71
CA GLY A 300 13.43 15.78 -11.06
C GLY A 300 12.37 15.80 -12.17
N ASN A 301 12.25 14.76 -12.98
CA ASN A 301 11.23 14.69 -14.03
C ASN A 301 9.91 14.07 -13.53
N LEU A 302 9.86 13.61 -12.28
CA LEU A 302 8.70 12.94 -11.72
C LEU A 302 7.52 13.90 -11.59
N ASP A 303 6.41 13.55 -12.22
CA ASP A 303 5.12 14.23 -12.11
C ASP A 303 4.07 13.26 -11.57
N ALA A 304 4.04 13.12 -10.24
CA ALA A 304 3.22 12.14 -9.55
C ALA A 304 2.97 12.56 -8.09
N ASP A 305 1.92 11.99 -7.52
CA ASP A 305 1.66 12.06 -6.09
C ASP A 305 2.06 10.72 -5.47
N LEU A 306 2.99 10.73 -4.51
CA LEU A 306 3.44 9.54 -3.79
C LEU A 306 2.81 9.50 -2.39
N VAL A 307 2.17 8.39 -2.06
CA VAL A 307 1.48 8.21 -0.76
C VAL A 307 2.34 7.37 0.18
N GLU A 308 2.83 6.24 -0.32
CA GLU A 308 3.64 5.29 0.44
C GLU A 308 4.57 4.51 -0.50
N VAL A 309 5.80 4.28 -0.05
CA VAL A 309 6.86 3.61 -0.81
C VAL A 309 7.52 2.57 0.07
N LEU A 310 7.63 1.32 -0.41
CA LEU A 310 8.36 0.25 0.25
C LEU A 310 9.38 -0.35 -0.72
N TYR A 311 10.59 -0.63 -0.22
CA TYR A 311 11.59 -1.37 -0.97
C TYR A 311 12.21 -2.49 -0.13
N PHE A 312 12.25 -3.68 -0.72
CA PHE A 312 12.84 -4.90 -0.19
C PHE A 312 14.05 -5.27 -1.05
N ASN A 313 15.18 -5.58 -0.41
CA ASN A 313 16.40 -5.97 -1.12
C ASN A 313 16.42 -7.45 -1.58
N THR A 314 15.28 -8.12 -1.51
CA THR A 314 15.04 -9.49 -2.01
C THR A 314 13.82 -9.51 -2.92
N ASP A 315 13.69 -10.58 -3.71
CA ASP A 315 12.43 -10.94 -4.33
C ASP A 315 11.45 -11.43 -3.25
N LEU A 316 10.27 -10.82 -3.20
CA LEU A 316 9.21 -11.29 -2.33
C LEU A 316 8.49 -12.49 -2.98
N SER A 317 8.13 -13.46 -2.14
CA SER A 317 7.23 -14.53 -2.53
C SER A 317 5.85 -13.97 -2.89
N ASP A 318 5.08 -14.69 -3.73
CA ASP A 318 3.73 -14.24 -4.09
C ASP A 318 2.82 -14.07 -2.86
N ALA A 319 2.99 -14.90 -1.84
CA ALA A 319 2.26 -14.77 -0.58
C ALA A 319 2.59 -13.46 0.16
N ASP A 320 3.86 -13.05 0.17
CA ASP A 320 4.26 -11.77 0.78
C ASP A 320 3.85 -10.57 -0.08
N VAL A 321 3.88 -10.69 -1.41
CA VAL A 321 3.33 -9.69 -2.34
C VAL A 321 1.85 -9.44 -2.01
N GLN A 322 1.05 -10.50 -1.87
CA GLN A 322 -0.38 -10.36 -1.53
C GLN A 322 -0.59 -9.71 -0.15
N LYS A 323 0.27 -9.99 0.84
CA LYS A 323 0.21 -9.30 2.14
C LYS A 323 0.47 -7.79 2.01
N VAL A 324 1.46 -7.38 1.22
CA VAL A 324 1.75 -5.95 0.99
C VAL A 324 0.56 -5.27 0.33
N PHE A 325 -0.03 -5.90 -0.69
CA PHE A 325 -1.21 -5.34 -1.37
C PHE A 325 -2.45 -5.32 -0.49
N PHE A 326 -2.71 -6.36 0.31
CA PHE A 326 -3.79 -6.34 1.30
C PHE A 326 -3.61 -5.15 2.23
N TYR A 327 -2.39 -4.95 2.75
CA TYR A 327 -2.10 -3.79 3.59
C TYR A 327 -2.38 -2.46 2.91
N LEU A 328 -1.75 -2.19 1.77
CA LEU A 328 -1.84 -0.90 1.10
C LEU A 328 -3.26 -0.63 0.61
N ASN A 329 -3.90 -1.62 -0.01
CA ASN A 329 -5.25 -1.45 -0.56
C ASN A 329 -6.29 -1.26 0.55
N THR A 330 -6.24 -2.04 1.64
CA THR A 330 -7.16 -1.85 2.78
C THR A 330 -6.88 -0.52 3.47
N LYS A 331 -5.62 -0.12 3.68
CA LYS A 331 -5.29 1.17 4.32
C LYS A 331 -5.87 2.35 3.54
N TYR A 332 -5.64 2.38 2.23
CA TYR A 332 -6.00 3.49 1.36
C TYR A 332 -7.36 3.33 0.67
N ALA A 333 -8.13 2.29 1.02
CA ALA A 333 -9.43 1.96 0.41
C ALA A 333 -9.38 1.93 -1.13
N LEU A 334 -8.33 1.31 -1.67
CA LEU A 334 -8.18 1.05 -3.10
C LEU A 334 -8.86 -0.27 -3.43
N LEU A 335 -9.76 -0.26 -4.42
CA LEU A 335 -10.43 -1.48 -4.85
C LEU A 335 -9.40 -2.41 -5.53
N PRO A 336 -9.34 -3.70 -5.18
CA PRO A 336 -8.78 -4.67 -6.11
C PRO A 336 -9.63 -4.59 -7.39
N MET A 337 -8.97 -4.32 -8.53
CA MET A 337 -9.63 -4.42 -9.83
C MET A 337 -9.95 -5.87 -10.16
#